data_AF-A0A3A9YXE8-F1
#
_entry.id   AF-A0A3A9YXE8-F1
#
_cell.length_a   1.000
_cell.length_b   1.000
_cell.length_c   1.000
_cell.angle_alpha   90.00
_cell.angle_beta   90.00
_cell.angle_gamma   90.00
#
_symmetry.space_group_name_H-M   'P 1'
#
loop_
_entity.id
_entity.type
_entity.pdbx_description
1 polymer ?
#
loop_
_entity_poly.entity_id
_entity_poly.type
_entity_poly.pdbx_seq_one_letter_code
_entity_poly.pdbx_strand_id
1 'polypeptide(L)'
;MHRLAYVVVAAVLALAGSAPAAAHSPARPAAGQTADTGTELISVRGAGPFRIGARLDRLQAAGLIDWVASDGPDLVRTGVTGQWAGKLILTFRDGRLVGVGTATAPPRTPAGAQVGMFFADLERIYGPRGSMINNDAGADRAYLVRVGSRVELFTGHPIRQGVGYLEVGLASYVERAYRERCGC
;
A
#
# COMPACT_ATOMS: atom_id res chain seq x y z
N MET A 1 19.09 43.78 -32.98
CA MET A 1 19.31 43.98 -34.43
C MET A 1 20.64 43.33 -34.79
N HIS A 2 20.67 42.18 -35.47
CA HIS A 2 21.78 41.78 -36.35
C HIS A 2 21.27 40.79 -37.38
N ARG A 3 21.24 41.26 -38.63
CA ARG A 3 21.08 40.48 -39.85
C ARG A 3 22.46 39.93 -40.22
N LEU A 4 22.53 38.69 -40.69
CA LEU A 4 23.47 38.33 -41.74
C LEU A 4 22.86 37.20 -42.57
N ALA A 5 22.71 37.50 -43.85
CA ALA A 5 22.27 36.63 -44.91
C ALA A 5 23.48 35.92 -45.51
N TYR A 6 23.31 34.67 -45.96
CA TYR A 6 23.91 34.23 -47.22
C TYR A 6 23.07 33.12 -47.87
N VAL A 7 22.92 33.27 -49.18
CA VAL A 7 22.14 32.46 -50.13
C VAL A 7 23.13 31.52 -50.83
N VAL A 8 22.73 30.29 -51.19
CA VAL A 8 22.71 29.77 -52.58
C VAL A 8 22.21 28.32 -52.59
N VAL A 9 21.33 28.13 -53.58
CA VAL A 9 20.57 26.98 -54.07
C VAL A 9 21.46 25.81 -54.53
N ALA A 10 21.01 24.58 -54.25
CA ALA A 10 21.22 23.45 -55.16
C ALA A 10 19.95 22.58 -55.14
N ALA A 11 19.23 22.59 -56.25
CA ALA A 11 18.11 21.70 -56.53
C ALA A 11 18.65 20.38 -57.07
N VAL A 12 18.20 19.25 -56.51
CA VAL A 12 18.29 17.93 -57.17
C VAL A 12 16.93 17.26 -57.04
N LEU A 13 16.25 17.10 -58.18
CA LEU A 13 15.11 16.20 -58.36
C LEU A 13 15.62 14.76 -58.41
N ALA A 14 15.07 13.87 -57.59
CA ALA A 14 15.16 12.43 -57.83
C ALA A 14 13.89 11.71 -57.34
N LEU A 15 13.22 11.13 -58.34
CA LEU A 15 12.24 10.06 -58.43
C LEU A 15 11.48 9.54 -57.19
N ALA A 16 10.18 9.42 -57.40
CA ALA A 16 9.18 8.74 -56.59
C ALA A 16 9.54 7.28 -56.25
N GLY A 17 9.37 6.95 -54.98
CA GLY A 17 9.23 5.59 -54.48
C GLY A 17 8.17 5.60 -53.36
N SER A 18 6.99 5.07 -53.66
CA SER A 18 5.87 4.93 -52.72
C SER A 18 6.18 3.80 -51.74
N ALA A 19 6.59 4.13 -50.51
CA ALA A 19 6.68 3.19 -49.40
C ALA A 19 5.58 3.50 -48.36
N PRO A 20 4.93 2.48 -47.76
CA PRO A 20 3.83 2.70 -46.84
C PRO A 20 4.34 3.36 -45.54
N ALA A 21 3.57 4.35 -45.07
CA ALA A 21 3.78 5.05 -43.81
C ALA A 21 3.68 4.08 -42.63
N ALA A 22 4.82 3.66 -42.09
CA ALA A 22 4.89 3.14 -40.73
C ALA A 22 4.80 4.33 -39.77
N ALA A 23 3.62 4.50 -39.18
CA ALA A 23 3.37 5.45 -38.10
C ALA A 23 4.41 5.25 -36.99
N HIS A 24 5.36 6.19 -36.88
CA HIS A 24 6.24 6.29 -35.72
C HIS A 24 5.40 6.82 -34.56
N SER A 25 4.82 5.89 -33.79
CA SER A 25 4.28 6.20 -32.48
C SER A 25 5.39 6.82 -31.64
N PRO A 26 5.18 8.01 -31.02
CA PRO A 26 6.15 8.53 -30.07
C PRO A 26 6.28 7.53 -28.92
N ALA A 27 7.49 7.03 -28.70
CA ALA A 27 7.81 6.18 -27.58
C ALA A 27 7.40 6.89 -26.29
N ARG A 28 6.32 6.38 -25.67
CA ARG A 28 5.87 6.77 -24.34
C ARG A 28 7.07 6.63 -23.40
N PRO A 29 7.44 7.66 -22.62
CA PRO A 29 8.50 7.50 -21.64
C PRO A 29 8.10 6.35 -20.72
N ALA A 30 8.95 5.34 -20.64
CA ALA A 30 8.84 4.28 -19.66
C ALA A 30 8.78 4.99 -18.30
N ALA A 31 7.62 4.96 -17.66
CA ALA A 31 7.50 5.32 -16.26
C ALA A 31 8.59 4.53 -15.55
N GLY A 32 9.54 5.25 -14.95
CA GLY A 32 10.65 4.65 -14.24
C GLY A 32 10.09 3.57 -13.33
N GLN A 33 10.48 2.33 -13.58
CA GLN A 33 10.40 1.28 -12.58
C GLN A 33 11.37 1.74 -11.49
N THR A 34 10.86 2.53 -10.56
CA THR A 34 11.48 2.71 -9.25
C THR A 34 11.71 1.28 -8.76
N ALA A 35 12.98 0.92 -8.58
CA ALA A 35 13.36 -0.38 -8.08
C ALA A 35 12.58 -0.63 -6.79
N ASP A 36 11.59 -1.51 -6.85
CA ASP A 36 10.73 -1.90 -5.75
C ASP A 36 11.64 -2.43 -4.64
N THR A 37 11.83 -1.64 -3.58
CA THR A 37 12.75 -1.97 -2.48
C THR A 37 12.25 -3.14 -1.61
N GLY A 38 11.34 -3.99 -2.12
CA GLY A 38 10.81 -5.20 -1.50
C GLY A 38 9.95 -4.95 -0.26
N THR A 39 9.93 -3.72 0.26
CA THR A 39 9.20 -3.29 1.46
C THR A 39 8.19 -2.18 1.20
N GLU A 40 7.86 -1.97 -0.07
CA GLU A 40 7.05 -0.83 -0.47
C GLU A 40 5.56 -1.10 -0.37
N LEU A 41 5.14 -2.36 -0.46
CA LEU A 41 3.73 -2.70 -0.64
C LEU A 41 3.15 -3.54 0.50
N ILE A 42 2.03 -3.06 1.03
CA ILE A 42 1.13 -3.77 1.93
C ILE A 42 -0.25 -3.85 1.26
N SER A 43 -0.85 -5.04 1.18
CA SER A 43 -2.15 -5.23 0.53
C SER A 43 -3.06 -6.09 1.40
N VAL A 44 -4.33 -6.21 1.04
CA VAL A 44 -5.25 -7.17 1.67
C VAL A 44 -4.77 -8.64 1.63
N ARG A 45 -3.70 -8.97 0.89
CA ARG A 45 -3.08 -10.32 0.90
C ARG A 45 -1.93 -10.44 1.91
N GLY A 46 -1.48 -9.33 2.51
CA GLY A 46 -0.34 -9.21 3.41
C GLY A 46 0.76 -8.33 2.80
N ALA A 47 1.99 -8.48 3.30
CA ALA A 47 3.16 -7.67 2.93
C ALA A 47 4.41 -8.56 2.84
N GLY A 48 5.25 -8.39 1.82
CA GLY A 48 6.48 -9.17 1.68
C GLY A 48 6.24 -10.69 1.70
N PRO A 49 6.91 -11.48 2.55
CA PRO A 49 6.64 -12.92 2.73
C PRO A 49 5.43 -13.21 3.62
N PHE A 50 4.87 -12.22 4.32
CA PHE A 50 3.79 -12.39 5.28
C PHE A 50 2.45 -12.39 4.54
N ARG A 51 1.75 -13.53 4.54
CA ARG A 51 0.48 -13.74 3.83
C ARG A 51 -0.64 -14.04 4.80
N ILE A 52 -1.77 -13.35 4.66
CA ILE A 52 -2.95 -13.61 5.49
C ILE A 52 -3.33 -15.10 5.40
N GLY A 53 -3.45 -15.75 6.55
CA GLY A 53 -3.68 -17.19 6.73
C GLY A 53 -2.42 -18.03 6.97
N ALA A 54 -1.22 -17.45 6.82
CA ALA A 54 0.05 -18.13 7.11
C ALA A 54 0.14 -18.57 8.58
N ARG A 55 0.84 -19.67 8.84
CA ARG A 55 0.97 -20.23 10.19
C ARG A 55 2.17 -19.61 10.92
N LEU A 56 1.99 -19.29 12.20
CA LEU A 56 3.04 -18.71 13.05
C LEU A 56 4.27 -19.63 13.14
N ASP A 57 4.04 -20.93 13.40
CA ASP A 57 5.10 -21.94 13.55
C ASP A 57 6.03 -22.00 12.32
N ARG A 58 5.46 -21.92 11.11
CA ARG A 58 6.23 -21.91 9.86
C ARG A 58 7.04 -20.63 9.68
N LEU A 59 6.49 -19.48 10.06
CA LEU A 59 7.20 -18.22 9.96
C LEU A 59 8.35 -18.15 10.99
N GLN A 60 8.15 -18.70 12.18
CA GLN A 60 9.21 -18.85 13.18
C GLN A 60 10.31 -19.79 12.70
N ALA A 61 9.94 -20.97 12.19
CA ALA A 61 10.90 -21.94 11.65
C ALA A 61 11.70 -21.38 10.46
N ALA A 62 11.13 -20.45 9.70
CA ALA A 62 11.81 -19.73 8.62
C ALA A 62 12.67 -18.54 9.10
N GLY A 63 12.75 -18.28 10.41
CA GLY A 63 13.52 -17.16 10.97
C GLY A 63 12.94 -15.78 10.65
N LEU A 64 11.64 -15.69 10.33
CA LEU A 64 10.96 -14.45 9.91
C LEU A 64 10.33 -13.67 11.07
N ILE A 65 10.35 -14.21 12.28
CA ILE A 65 9.74 -13.65 13.49
C ILE A 65 10.84 -13.24 14.46
N ASP A 66 10.79 -11.99 14.92
CA ASP A 66 11.78 -11.39 15.82
C ASP A 66 11.38 -11.57 17.29
N TRP A 67 10.14 -11.18 17.61
CA TRP A 67 9.56 -11.32 18.94
C TRP A 67 8.12 -11.79 18.87
N VAL A 68 7.62 -12.33 19.97
CA VAL A 68 6.25 -12.84 20.13
C VAL A 68 5.69 -12.32 21.46
N ALA A 69 4.49 -11.75 21.42
CA ALA A 69 3.74 -11.31 22.60
C ALA A 69 2.32 -11.91 22.55
N SER A 70 1.85 -12.43 23.67
CA SER A 70 0.46 -12.88 23.80
C SER A 70 -0.43 -11.72 24.22
N ASP A 71 -1.57 -11.57 23.55
CA ASP A 71 -2.61 -10.57 23.83
C ASP A 71 -3.92 -11.23 24.28
N GLY A 72 -3.85 -12.51 24.66
CA GLY A 72 -5.01 -13.34 24.96
C GLY A 72 -4.74 -14.80 24.65
N PRO A 73 -5.66 -15.70 25.04
CA PRO A 73 -5.48 -17.15 24.89
C PRO A 73 -5.33 -17.60 23.43
N ASP A 74 -6.00 -16.92 22.50
CA ASP A 74 -5.98 -17.23 21.06
C ASP A 74 -5.26 -16.16 20.22
N LEU A 75 -4.81 -15.06 20.82
CA LEU A 75 -4.27 -13.90 20.11
C LEU A 75 -2.78 -13.67 20.42
N VAL A 76 -2.00 -13.51 19.34
CA VAL A 76 -0.56 -13.28 19.42
C VAL A 76 -0.18 -12.14 18.47
N ARG A 77 0.60 -11.19 18.98
CA ARG A 77 1.30 -10.18 18.16
C ARG A 77 2.76 -10.55 18.01
N THR A 78 3.31 -10.26 16.84
CA THR A 78 4.74 -10.49 16.59
C THR A 78 5.40 -9.34 15.85
N GLY A 79 6.67 -9.14 16.14
CA GLY A 79 7.59 -8.42 15.27
C GLY A 79 8.18 -9.36 14.23
N VAL A 80 8.75 -8.77 13.19
CA VAL A 80 9.35 -9.52 12.09
C VAL A 80 10.82 -9.19 11.94
N THR A 81 11.57 -10.08 11.30
CA THR A 81 13.01 -9.89 11.03
C THR A 81 13.25 -9.27 9.64
N GLY A 82 14.52 -9.00 9.34
CA GLY A 82 14.96 -8.58 8.02
C GLY A 82 14.48 -7.19 7.62
N GLN A 83 14.22 -6.98 6.32
CA GLN A 83 13.91 -5.64 5.78
C GLN A 83 12.58 -5.05 6.29
N TRP A 84 11.72 -5.90 6.85
CA TRP A 84 10.44 -5.52 7.44
C TRP A 84 10.51 -5.26 8.95
N ALA A 85 11.67 -5.49 9.58
CA ALA A 85 11.86 -5.28 11.01
C ALA A 85 11.55 -3.83 11.41
N GLY A 86 10.82 -3.67 12.52
CA GLY A 86 10.34 -2.38 13.01
C GLY A 86 9.28 -1.69 12.14
N LYS A 87 8.92 -2.25 10.98
CA LYS A 87 7.92 -1.68 10.05
C LYS A 87 6.56 -2.36 10.14
N LEU A 88 6.56 -3.67 10.41
CA LEU A 88 5.33 -4.47 10.50
C LEU A 88 5.12 -5.01 11.92
N ILE A 89 3.84 -5.03 12.31
CA ILE A 89 3.33 -5.86 13.39
C ILE A 89 2.38 -6.87 12.75
N LEU A 90 2.57 -8.14 13.07
CA LEU A 90 1.69 -9.22 12.62
C LEU A 90 0.76 -9.61 13.76
N THR A 91 -0.49 -9.91 13.43
CA THR A 91 -1.47 -10.41 14.39
C THR A 91 -1.96 -11.78 13.98
N PHE A 92 -1.78 -12.75 14.88
CA PHE A 92 -2.20 -14.13 14.71
C PHE A 92 -3.36 -14.45 15.62
N ARG A 93 -4.33 -15.19 15.08
CA ARG A 93 -5.40 -15.82 15.84
C ARG A 93 -5.38 -17.32 15.59
N ASP A 94 -5.41 -18.12 16.66
CA ASP A 94 -5.33 -19.59 16.56
C ASP A 94 -4.13 -20.06 15.72
N GLY A 95 -3.00 -19.37 15.87
CA GLY A 95 -1.76 -19.65 15.13
C GLY A 95 -1.77 -19.24 13.64
N ARG A 96 -2.81 -18.55 13.14
CA ARG A 96 -2.91 -18.08 11.75
C ARG A 96 -2.89 -16.57 11.64
N LEU A 97 -2.17 -16.04 10.66
CA LEU A 97 -2.06 -14.60 10.41
C LEU A 97 -3.41 -14.02 9.97
N VAL A 98 -3.99 -13.14 10.78
CA VAL A 98 -5.29 -12.51 10.52
C VAL A 98 -5.19 -11.01 10.19
N GLY A 99 -4.09 -10.38 10.61
CA GLY A 99 -3.82 -8.96 10.36
C GLY A 99 -2.33 -8.68 10.16
N VAL A 100 -2.03 -7.71 9.31
CA VAL A 100 -0.69 -7.11 9.15
C VAL A 100 -0.87 -5.61 9.28
N GLY A 101 -0.21 -5.01 10.26
CA GLY A 101 -0.32 -3.58 10.52
C GLY A 101 1.02 -2.86 10.50
N THR A 102 0.96 -1.56 10.26
CA THR A 102 2.11 -0.67 10.26
C THR A 102 1.74 0.70 10.78
N ALA A 103 2.64 1.28 11.56
CA ALA A 103 2.61 2.68 11.99
C ALA A 103 3.68 3.52 11.28
N THR A 104 4.31 2.98 10.22
CA THR A 104 5.41 3.63 9.50
C THR A 104 5.03 3.84 8.03
N ALA A 105 5.73 4.78 7.39
CA ALA A 105 5.70 4.95 5.94
C ALA A 105 7.15 4.96 5.42
N PRO A 106 7.51 4.10 4.45
CA PRO A 106 6.74 2.98 3.84
C PRO A 106 6.36 1.88 4.86
N PRO A 107 5.44 0.93 4.52
CA PRO A 107 4.83 0.62 3.21
C PRO A 107 3.57 1.41 2.82
N ARG A 108 3.22 1.38 1.53
CA ARG A 108 1.97 1.91 0.94
C ARG A 108 1.08 0.80 0.39
N THR A 109 -0.21 1.07 0.21
CA THR A 109 -1.13 0.16 -0.48
C THR A 109 -0.89 0.17 -1.99
N PRO A 110 -1.43 -0.81 -2.75
CA PRO A 110 -1.38 -0.76 -4.21
C PRO A 110 -2.04 0.48 -4.81
N ALA A 111 -3.00 1.08 -4.10
CA ALA A 111 -3.63 2.34 -4.50
C ALA A 111 -2.81 3.58 -4.12
N GLY A 112 -1.69 3.41 -3.42
CA GLY A 112 -0.79 4.47 -3.00
C GLY A 112 -1.08 5.06 -1.62
N ALA A 113 -2.07 4.54 -0.89
CA ALA A 113 -2.40 5.01 0.45
C ALA A 113 -1.36 4.56 1.49
N GLN A 114 -1.05 5.38 2.49
CA GLN A 114 -0.06 5.05 3.51
C GLN A 114 -0.29 5.84 4.80
N VAL A 115 0.44 5.46 5.86
CA VAL A 115 0.51 6.22 7.11
C VAL A 115 0.98 7.66 6.82
N GLY A 116 0.38 8.62 7.52
CA GLY A 116 0.66 10.05 7.38
C GLY A 116 -0.22 10.80 6.37
N MET A 117 -1.00 10.10 5.53
CA MET A 117 -1.96 10.76 4.63
C MET A 117 -3.18 11.30 5.40
N PHE A 118 -3.85 12.33 4.88
CA PHE A 118 -5.15 12.75 5.42
C PHE A 118 -6.27 11.82 4.96
N PHE A 119 -7.35 11.71 5.74
CA PHE A 119 -8.52 10.91 5.33
C PHE A 119 -9.16 11.44 4.03
N ALA A 120 -9.13 12.75 3.78
CA ALA A 120 -9.58 13.33 2.52
C ALA A 120 -8.76 12.85 1.30
N ASP A 121 -7.47 12.58 1.49
CA ASP A 121 -6.65 11.99 0.43
C ASP A 121 -7.03 10.53 0.17
N LEU A 122 -7.40 9.79 1.21
CA LEU A 122 -7.90 8.42 1.06
C LEU A 122 -9.24 8.40 0.30
N GLU A 123 -10.15 9.32 0.61
CA GLU A 123 -11.40 9.49 -0.13
C GLU A 123 -11.16 9.76 -1.61
N ARG A 124 -10.15 10.56 -1.93
CA ARG A 124 -9.74 10.83 -3.33
C ARG A 124 -9.10 9.62 -4.01
N ILE A 125 -8.30 8.83 -3.28
CA ILE A 125 -7.62 7.63 -3.80
C ILE A 125 -8.61 6.49 -4.06
N TYR A 126 -9.52 6.23 -3.11
CA TYR A 126 -10.40 5.07 -3.15
C TYR A 126 -11.80 5.38 -3.70
N GLY A 127 -12.24 6.64 -3.61
CA GLY A 127 -13.57 7.07 -4.02
C GLY A 127 -14.66 6.16 -3.43
N PRO A 128 -15.58 5.61 -4.25
CA PRO A 128 -16.70 4.82 -3.77
C PRO A 128 -16.32 3.45 -3.17
N ARG A 129 -15.04 3.04 -3.27
CA ARG A 129 -14.57 1.77 -2.70
C ARG A 129 -14.31 1.84 -1.20
N GLY A 130 -14.18 3.04 -0.65
CA GLY A 130 -13.89 3.24 0.75
C GLY A 130 -14.89 4.19 1.41
N SER A 131 -14.96 4.13 2.73
CA SER A 131 -15.87 4.94 3.52
C SER A 131 -15.32 5.20 4.91
N MET A 132 -15.63 6.36 5.46
CA MET A 132 -15.44 6.62 6.89
C MET A 132 -16.39 5.75 7.71
N ILE A 133 -15.86 5.12 8.76
CA ILE A 133 -16.60 4.38 9.77
C ILE A 133 -16.26 4.92 11.17
N ASN A 134 -17.15 4.69 12.11
CA ASN A 134 -16.90 4.94 13.53
C ASN A 134 -16.77 3.60 14.25
N ASN A 135 -16.06 3.58 15.38
CA ASN A 135 -16.22 2.47 16.32
C ASN A 135 -17.60 2.50 16.99
N ASP A 136 -17.99 1.41 17.63
CA ASP A 136 -19.34 1.26 18.21
C ASP A 136 -19.54 2.18 19.42
N ALA A 137 -18.45 2.62 20.06
CA ALA A 137 -18.46 3.67 21.08
C ALA A 137 -18.67 5.09 20.50
N GLY A 138 -18.57 5.27 19.19
CA GLY A 138 -18.67 6.57 18.51
C GLY A 138 -17.52 7.54 18.81
N ALA A 139 -16.47 7.08 19.49
CA ALA A 139 -15.37 7.91 19.98
C ALA A 139 -14.28 8.12 18.92
N ASP A 140 -14.08 7.14 18.03
CA ASP A 140 -13.01 7.14 17.05
C ASP A 140 -13.56 6.99 15.63
N ARG A 141 -12.79 7.52 14.67
CA ARG A 141 -13.07 7.40 13.23
C ARG A 141 -11.93 6.69 12.49
N ALA A 142 -12.30 5.92 11.48
CA ALA A 142 -11.37 5.23 10.59
C ALA A 142 -11.87 5.28 9.14
N TYR A 143 -10.97 5.14 8.19
CA TYR A 143 -11.31 4.93 6.79
C TYR A 143 -11.19 3.43 6.47
N LEU A 144 -12.26 2.85 5.96
CA LEU A 144 -12.35 1.43 5.65
C LEU A 144 -12.47 1.22 4.15
N VAL A 145 -11.64 0.33 3.60
CA VAL A 145 -11.75 -0.15 2.22
C VAL A 145 -11.96 -1.65 2.26
N ARG A 146 -13.07 -2.13 1.69
CA ARG A 146 -13.41 -3.55 1.68
C ARG A 146 -13.08 -4.19 0.33
N VAL A 147 -12.42 -5.35 0.39
CA VAL A 147 -12.06 -6.19 -0.76
C VAL A 147 -12.50 -7.62 -0.46
N GLY A 148 -13.75 -7.94 -0.77
CA GLY A 148 -14.38 -9.21 -0.42
C GLY A 148 -14.42 -9.43 1.10
N SER A 149 -13.81 -10.53 1.58
CA SER A 149 -13.72 -10.87 3.01
C SER A 149 -12.55 -10.20 3.74
N ARG A 150 -11.82 -9.30 3.07
CA ARG A 150 -10.63 -8.62 3.60
C ARG A 150 -10.76 -7.12 3.52
N VAL A 151 -9.95 -6.42 4.30
CA VAL A 151 -10.01 -4.98 4.45
C VAL A 151 -8.64 -4.33 4.46
N GLU A 152 -8.60 -3.07 4.04
CA GLU A 152 -7.58 -2.10 4.42
C GLU A 152 -8.27 -1.12 5.37
N LEU A 153 -7.76 -0.99 6.59
CA LEU A 153 -8.29 -0.12 7.63
C LEU A 153 -7.22 0.92 7.97
N PHE A 154 -7.61 2.18 7.90
CA PHE A 154 -6.76 3.31 8.23
C PHE A 154 -7.33 4.01 9.46
N THR A 155 -6.60 4.01 10.57
CA THR A 155 -7.02 4.68 11.81
C THR A 155 -6.19 5.93 12.06
N GLY A 156 -6.74 6.87 12.81
CA GLY A 156 -6.10 8.15 13.10
C GLY A 156 -4.92 8.05 14.07
N HIS A 157 -4.09 9.09 14.12
CA HIS A 157 -3.06 9.25 15.15
C HIS A 157 -3.60 10.12 16.31
N PRO A 158 -3.36 9.78 17.59
CA PRO A 158 -3.90 10.55 18.72
C PRO A 158 -3.32 11.98 18.80
N ILE A 159 -2.08 12.17 18.33
CA ILE A 159 -1.34 13.44 18.46
C ILE A 159 -1.28 14.22 17.15
N ARG A 160 -1.56 13.59 16.00
CA ARG A 160 -1.34 14.20 14.67
C ARG A 160 -2.57 13.97 13.81
N GLN A 161 -2.88 14.94 12.97
CA GLN A 161 -3.93 14.75 11.97
C GLN A 161 -3.49 13.74 10.91
N GLY A 162 -4.46 12.97 10.39
CA GLY A 162 -4.25 11.96 9.36
C GLY A 162 -4.13 10.54 9.89
N VAL A 163 -3.79 9.63 8.98
CA VAL A 163 -3.61 8.20 9.23
C VAL A 163 -2.41 7.99 10.15
N GLY A 164 -2.65 7.45 11.34
CA GLY A 164 -1.60 7.02 12.28
C GLY A 164 -1.24 5.55 12.14
N TYR A 165 -2.15 4.73 11.63
CA TYR A 165 -1.95 3.29 11.49
C TYR A 165 -2.72 2.75 10.28
N LEU A 166 -2.07 1.83 9.57
CA LEU A 166 -2.66 1.07 8.46
C LEU A 166 -2.62 -0.40 8.83
N GLU A 167 -3.78 -1.05 8.83
CA GLU A 167 -3.91 -2.49 9.01
C GLU A 167 -4.65 -3.14 7.85
N VAL A 168 -4.12 -4.27 7.37
CA VAL A 168 -4.75 -5.10 6.35
C VAL A 168 -5.01 -6.49 6.87
N GLY A 169 -6.12 -7.11 6.51
CA GLY A 169 -6.42 -8.44 7.01
C GLY A 169 -7.84 -8.92 6.79
N LEU A 170 -8.23 -9.94 7.56
CA LEU A 170 -9.59 -10.47 7.53
C LEU A 170 -10.57 -9.43 8.09
N ALA A 171 -11.66 -9.16 7.39
CA ALA A 171 -12.69 -8.23 7.86
C ALA A 171 -13.27 -8.66 9.22
N SER A 172 -13.47 -9.97 9.40
CA SER A 172 -13.96 -10.58 10.65
C SER A 172 -13.00 -10.40 11.82
N TYR A 173 -11.76 -9.96 11.58
CA TYR A 173 -10.82 -9.62 12.63
C TYR A 173 -10.59 -8.11 12.69
N VAL A 174 -10.01 -7.53 11.64
CA VAL A 174 -9.53 -6.14 11.61
C VAL A 174 -10.65 -5.13 11.80
N GLU A 175 -11.72 -5.23 11.00
CA GLU A 175 -12.85 -4.29 11.12
C GLU A 175 -13.60 -4.51 12.43
N ARG A 176 -13.85 -5.77 12.80
CA ARG A 176 -14.56 -6.09 14.03
C ARG A 176 -13.82 -5.58 15.27
N ALA A 177 -12.51 -5.84 15.37
CA ALA A 177 -11.69 -5.38 16.49
C ALA A 177 -11.67 -3.85 16.60
N TYR A 178 -11.72 -3.14 15.47
CA TYR A 178 -11.87 -1.69 15.47
C TYR A 178 -13.25 -1.25 15.97
N ARG A 179 -14.32 -1.86 15.47
CA ARG A 179 -15.70 -1.54 15.88
C ARG A 179 -15.93 -1.78 17.37
N GLU A 180 -15.47 -2.93 17.87
CA GLU A 180 -15.64 -3.35 19.26
C GLU A 180 -14.69 -2.63 20.23
N ARG A 181 -13.76 -1.81 19.74
CA ARG A 181 -12.86 -1.06 20.62
C ARG A 181 -13.67 -0.05 21.43
N CYS A 182 -13.80 -0.31 22.73
CA CYS A 182 -14.32 0.67 23.67
C CYS A 182 -13.46 1.95 23.61
N GLY A 183 -14.11 3.12 23.63
CA GLY A 183 -13.41 4.38 23.80
C GLY A 183 -12.55 4.35 25.07
N CYS A 184 -11.37 4.97 25.01
CA CYS A 184 -10.51 5.17 26.17
C CYS A 184 -11.10 6.22 27.12
#